data_AF-A0A645HZQ1-F1
#
_entry.id   AF-A0A645HZQ1-F1
#
_cell.length_a   1.000
_cell.length_b   1.000
_cell.length_c   1.000
_cell.angle_alpha   90.00
_cell.angle_beta   90.00
_cell.angle_gamma   90.00
#
_symmetry.space_group_name_H-M   'P 1'
#
loop_
_entity.id
_entity.type
_entity.pdbx_description
1 polymer ?
#
loop_
_entity_poly.entity_id
_entity_poly.type
_entity_poly.pdbx_seq_one_letter_code
_entity_poly.pdbx_strand_id
1 'polypeptide(L)'
;MALAREDASPSFRLGEYEVRRYQSQLWWVKSVDGQSETVISWLEWKTPLTLPAGLGSVQLISAGDLRLPQADEVVSIRFKAPGLLHIVGRNGGRKLKKIWQEQGIPPWRRDTTPLLFYGETLIAAAGVFVTREGTAEGEEGVSLVWHA
;
A
#
# COMPACT_ATOMS: atom_id res chain seq x y z
N MET A 1 28.33 -22.50 21.81
CA MET A 1 28.62 -21.61 20.67
C MET A 1 27.44 -21.70 19.71
N ALA A 2 26.58 -20.69 19.65
CA ALA A 2 25.41 -20.69 18.78
C ALA A 2 25.81 -20.06 17.42
N LEU A 3 25.88 -20.88 16.38
CA LEU A 3 26.01 -20.45 14.99
C LEU A 3 24.67 -19.85 14.55
N ALA A 4 24.54 -18.53 14.64
CA ALA A 4 23.43 -17.82 14.02
C ALA A 4 23.61 -17.86 12.49
N ARG A 5 22.64 -18.44 11.78
CA ARG A 5 22.59 -18.41 10.31
C ARG A 5 22.50 -16.95 9.83
N GLU A 6 23.38 -16.56 8.91
CA GLU A 6 23.56 -15.21 8.35
C GLU A 6 22.36 -14.60 7.59
N ASP A 7 21.22 -15.30 7.49
CA ASP A 7 20.05 -14.84 6.73
C ASP A 7 18.73 -14.87 7.53
N ALA A 8 18.82 -15.04 8.85
CA ALA A 8 17.65 -14.86 9.71
C ALA A 8 17.48 -13.36 9.99
N SER A 9 16.49 -12.71 9.38
CA SER A 9 16.08 -11.35 9.76
C SER A 9 15.69 -11.36 11.25
N PRO A 10 16.53 -10.85 12.18
CA PRO A 10 16.20 -10.93 13.59
C PRO A 10 15.14 -9.87 13.88
N SER A 11 13.89 -10.30 14.07
CA SER A 11 12.84 -9.46 14.65
C SER A 11 12.92 -9.60 16.17
N PHE A 12 13.41 -8.57 16.86
CA PHE A 12 13.35 -8.54 18.32
C PHE A 12 12.09 -7.78 18.73
N ARG A 13 11.12 -8.48 19.34
CA ARG A 13 9.86 -7.90 19.80
C ARG A 13 9.99 -7.42 21.25
N LEU A 14 9.74 -6.13 21.46
CA LEU A 14 9.72 -5.44 22.74
C LEU A 14 8.31 -4.87 22.94
N GLY A 15 7.42 -5.68 23.52
CA GLY A 15 6.00 -5.30 23.70
C GLY A 15 5.28 -5.11 22.37
N GLU A 16 4.70 -3.92 22.17
CA GLU A 16 4.00 -3.54 20.93
C GLU A 16 4.95 -3.13 19.80
N TYR A 17 6.26 -3.13 20.02
CA TYR A 17 7.25 -2.69 19.04
C TYR A 17 8.22 -3.81 18.67
N GLU A 18 8.80 -3.71 17.48
CA GLU A 18 9.79 -4.63 16.95
C GLU A 18 10.95 -3.85 16.37
N VAL A 19 12.16 -4.33 16.66
CA VAL A 19 13.36 -3.91 15.95
C VAL A 19 13.51 -4.77 14.71
N ARG A 20 13.52 -4.13 13.54
CA ARG A 20 13.71 -4.81 12.24
C ARG A 20 14.89 -4.21 11.49
N ARG A 21 15.68 -5.05 10.81
CA ARG A 21 16.81 -4.62 9.98
C ARG A 21 16.37 -4.49 8.51
N TYR A 22 16.62 -3.34 7.89
CA TYR A 22 16.40 -3.12 6.45
C TYR A 22 17.41 -2.11 5.90
N GLN A 23 18.00 -2.41 4.74
CA GLN A 23 19.04 -1.58 4.10
C GLN A 23 20.18 -1.18 5.06
N SER A 24 20.72 -2.16 5.79
CA SER A 24 21.80 -1.97 6.78
C SER A 24 21.49 -1.00 7.93
N GLN A 25 20.21 -0.65 8.13
CA GLN A 25 19.74 0.18 9.24
C GLN A 25 18.78 -0.60 10.14
N LEU A 26 18.72 -0.20 11.42
CA LEU A 26 17.75 -0.72 12.38
C LEU A 26 16.57 0.22 12.47
N TRP A 27 15.37 -0.33 12.40
CA TRP A 27 14.11 0.38 12.48
C TRP A 27 13.36 -0.06 13.72
N TRP A 28 12.91 0.91 14.52
CA TRP A 28 11.98 0.68 15.62
C TRP A 28 10.56 0.88 15.10
N VAL A 29 9.79 -0.20 14.96
CA VAL A 29 8.47 -0.16 14.33
C VAL A 29 7.41 -0.77 15.23
N LYS A 30 6.18 -0.26 15.18
CA LYS A 30 5.06 -0.91 15.85
C LYS A 30 4.82 -2.28 15.19
N SER A 31 4.66 -3.32 15.99
CA SER A 31 4.28 -4.65 15.54
C SER A 31 2.85 -4.60 15.04
N VAL A 32 2.66 -4.66 13.74
CA VAL A 32 1.34 -4.72 13.10
C VAL A 32 1.24 -6.01 12.31
N ASP A 33 0.14 -6.74 12.49
CA ASP A 33 -0.13 -7.93 11.70
C ASP A 33 -0.39 -7.55 10.25
N GLY A 34 0.21 -8.32 9.33
CA GLY A 34 0.05 -8.10 7.89
C GLY A 34 -1.42 -8.18 7.47
N GLN A 35 -1.86 -7.24 6.64
CA GLN A 35 -3.25 -7.12 6.19
C GLN A 35 -3.47 -7.73 4.80
N SER A 36 -2.58 -8.62 4.35
CA SER A 36 -2.56 -9.13 2.96
C SER A 36 -3.90 -9.76 2.53
N GLU A 37 -4.63 -10.40 3.44
CA GLU A 37 -5.92 -11.03 3.15
C GLU A 37 -7.12 -10.11 3.40
N THR A 38 -6.88 -8.91 3.91
CA THR A 38 -7.94 -7.96 4.25
C THR A 38 -8.42 -7.22 3.00
N VAL A 39 -9.73 -7.23 2.80
CA VAL A 39 -10.43 -6.45 1.79
C VAL A 39 -11.49 -5.61 2.49
N ILE A 40 -11.46 -4.30 2.27
CA ILE A 40 -12.38 -3.35 2.90
C ILE A 40 -13.15 -2.64 1.80
N SER A 41 -14.44 -2.93 1.70
CA SER A 41 -15.33 -2.22 0.79
C SER A 41 -15.51 -0.78 1.27
N TRP A 42 -15.30 0.19 0.39
CA TRP A 42 -15.42 1.61 0.68
C TRP A 42 -16.66 2.16 -0.03
N LEU A 43 -17.83 1.88 0.56
CA LEU A 43 -19.14 2.22 -0.03
C LEU A 43 -19.30 3.74 -0.23
N GLU A 44 -18.87 4.51 0.76
CA GLU A 44 -18.90 5.97 0.73
C GLU A 44 -17.47 6.53 0.51
N TRP A 45 -16.90 6.33 -0.68
CA TRP A 45 -15.51 6.72 -0.99
C TRP A 45 -15.21 8.22 -0.87
N LYS A 46 -16.23 9.06 -0.73
CA LYS A 46 -16.13 10.51 -0.46
C LYS A 46 -15.89 10.83 1.01
N THR A 47 -16.09 9.87 1.92
CA THR A 47 -15.81 10.04 3.36
C THR A 47 -14.57 9.24 3.73
N PRO A 48 -13.81 9.66 4.77
CA PRO A 48 -12.63 8.92 5.21
C PRO A 48 -12.98 7.48 5.63
N LEU A 49 -12.14 6.52 5.24
CA LEU A 49 -12.24 5.12 5.66
C LEU A 49 -11.20 4.80 6.72
N THR A 50 -11.65 4.35 7.88
CA THR A 50 -10.77 3.83 8.93
C THR A 50 -10.23 2.45 8.54
N LEU A 51 -8.92 2.28 8.70
CA LEU A 51 -8.20 1.05 8.41
C LEU A 51 -8.05 0.17 9.66
N PRO A 52 -7.93 -1.16 9.50
CA PRO A 52 -7.75 -2.10 10.60
C PRO A 52 -6.38 -1.96 11.25
N ALA A 53 -6.19 -2.66 12.37
CA ALA A 53 -4.91 -2.83 13.06
C ALA A 53 -4.19 -1.51 13.42
N GLY A 54 -4.95 -0.43 13.59
CA GLY A 54 -4.40 0.89 13.91
C GLY A 54 -3.58 1.49 12.77
N LEU A 55 -3.86 1.12 11.51
CA LEU A 55 -3.23 1.71 10.33
C LEU A 55 -3.76 3.12 10.00
N GLY A 56 -4.59 3.71 10.86
CA GLY A 56 -5.13 5.05 10.68
C GLY A 56 -6.30 5.09 9.68
N SER A 57 -6.33 6.07 8.78
CA SER A 57 -7.42 6.24 7.82
C SER A 57 -6.96 6.69 6.45
N VAL A 58 -7.74 6.38 5.42
CA VAL A 58 -7.53 6.88 4.06
C VAL A 58 -8.68 7.78 3.64
N GLN A 59 -8.39 8.74 2.77
CA GLN A 59 -9.38 9.62 2.18
C GLN A 59 -9.00 9.94 0.74
N LEU A 60 -10.02 10.14 -0.10
CA LEU A 60 -9.87 10.71 -1.44
C LEU A 60 -10.15 12.21 -1.37
N ILE A 61 -9.17 13.03 -1.76
CA ILE A 61 -9.32 14.49 -1.82
C ILE A 61 -9.30 14.98 -3.27
N SER A 62 -10.05 16.03 -3.59
CA SER A 62 -10.11 16.65 -4.92
C SER A 62 -8.85 17.46 -5.24
N ALA A 63 -7.70 16.79 -5.32
CA ALA A 63 -6.40 17.40 -5.59
C ALA A 63 -5.38 16.34 -6.06
N GLY A 64 -5.61 15.71 -7.22
CA GLY A 64 -4.64 14.77 -7.76
C GLY A 64 -4.94 14.27 -9.15
N ASP A 65 -4.16 13.26 -9.54
CA ASP A 65 -4.18 12.69 -10.88
C ASP A 65 -4.91 11.34 -10.94
N LEU A 66 -5.64 10.95 -9.88
CA LEU A 66 -6.42 9.72 -9.90
C LEU A 66 -7.77 9.96 -10.56
N ARG A 67 -8.16 9.08 -11.49
CA ARG A 67 -9.52 9.09 -12.02
C ARG A 67 -10.52 8.80 -10.91
N LEU A 68 -11.75 9.29 -11.07
CA LEU A 68 -12.86 8.91 -10.22
C LEU A 68 -13.31 7.46 -10.52
N PRO A 69 -13.89 6.75 -9.54
CA PRO A 69 -14.52 5.47 -9.78
C PRO A 69 -15.76 5.64 -10.68
N GLN A 70 -15.98 4.69 -11.58
CA GLN A 70 -17.20 4.64 -12.38
C GLN A 70 -18.38 4.18 -11.52
N ALA A 71 -19.61 4.44 -11.97
CA ALA A 71 -20.82 4.20 -11.18
C ALA A 71 -21.04 2.73 -10.79
N ASP A 72 -20.49 1.80 -11.57
CA ASP A 72 -20.55 0.35 -11.39
C ASP A 72 -19.31 -0.22 -10.69
N GLU A 73 -18.26 0.58 -10.48
CA GLU A 73 -17.04 0.13 -9.84
C GLU A 73 -17.16 0.18 -8.32
N VAL A 74 -17.00 -0.99 -7.69
CA VAL A 74 -16.90 -1.09 -6.23
C VAL A 74 -15.53 -0.59 -5.78
N VAL A 75 -15.51 0.51 -5.02
CA VAL A 75 -14.28 1.01 -4.41
C VAL A 75 -13.90 0.13 -3.22
N SER A 76 -12.65 -0.29 -3.14
CA SER A 76 -12.14 -1.04 -2.00
C SER A 76 -10.70 -0.70 -1.67
N ILE A 77 -10.33 -0.90 -0.40
CA ILE A 77 -8.94 -0.93 0.04
C ILE A 77 -8.51 -2.37 0.27
N ARG A 78 -7.38 -2.72 -0.31
CA ARG A 78 -6.72 -4.02 -0.14
C ARG A 78 -5.25 -3.79 0.21
N PHE A 79 -4.51 -4.84 0.53
CA PHE A 79 -3.08 -4.75 0.86
C PHE A 79 -2.22 -5.71 0.03
N LYS A 80 -2.82 -6.34 -0.97
CA LYS A 80 -2.14 -7.14 -2.00
C LYS A 80 -2.75 -6.86 -3.36
N ALA A 81 -1.93 -7.02 -4.39
CA ALA A 81 -2.37 -6.98 -5.77
C ALA A 81 -1.75 -8.14 -6.55
N PRO A 82 -2.54 -8.96 -7.25
CA PRO A 82 -2.01 -9.98 -8.15
C PRO A 82 -1.55 -9.36 -9.47
N GLY A 83 -0.88 -10.16 -10.30
CA GLY A 83 -0.57 -9.80 -11.68
C GLY A 83 0.61 -8.84 -11.89
N LEU A 84 0.67 -8.31 -13.11
CA LEU A 84 1.63 -7.30 -13.53
C LEU A 84 0.95 -5.93 -13.46
N LEU A 85 1.61 -4.98 -12.84
CA LEU A 85 1.12 -3.63 -12.63
C LEU A 85 1.90 -2.66 -13.50
N HIS A 86 1.19 -1.71 -14.12
CA HIS A 86 1.76 -0.65 -14.94
C HIS A 86 1.66 0.67 -14.17
N ILE A 87 2.78 1.18 -13.66
CA ILE A 87 2.80 2.45 -12.91
C ILE A 87 3.18 3.62 -13.83
N VAL A 88 2.69 4.81 -13.48
CA VAL A 88 3.05 6.06 -14.16
C VAL A 88 4.56 6.33 -14.01
N GLY A 89 5.16 6.94 -15.04
CA GLY A 89 6.60 7.27 -15.04
C GLY A 89 7.53 6.08 -15.27
N ARG A 90 7.00 4.88 -15.52
CA ARG A 90 7.79 3.68 -15.80
C ARG A 90 7.32 2.97 -17.06
N ASN A 91 8.26 2.37 -17.80
CA ASN A 91 7.95 1.50 -18.93
C ASN A 91 7.92 0.01 -18.52
N GLY A 92 6.88 -0.71 -18.98
CA GLY A 92 6.69 -2.15 -18.73
C GLY A 92 6.03 -2.50 -17.39
N GLY A 93 5.31 -3.63 -17.39
CA GLY A 93 4.59 -4.15 -16.21
C GLY A 93 5.53 -4.87 -15.23
N ARG A 94 5.29 -4.70 -13.93
CA ARG A 94 6.05 -5.39 -12.85
C ARG A 94 5.12 -5.94 -11.79
N LYS A 95 5.53 -7.04 -11.16
CA LYS A 95 4.85 -7.55 -9.96
C LYS A 95 4.99 -6.56 -8.80
N LEU A 96 3.96 -6.43 -7.98
CA LEU A 96 3.94 -5.51 -6.82
C LEU A 96 5.18 -5.64 -5.92
N LYS A 97 5.60 -6.87 -5.62
CA LYS A 97 6.82 -7.14 -4.81
C LYS A 97 8.08 -6.48 -5.38
N LYS A 98 8.18 -6.35 -6.71
CA LYS A 98 9.33 -5.71 -7.38
C LYS A 98 9.21 -4.19 -7.33
N ILE A 99 8.01 -3.65 -7.51
CA ILE A 99 7.74 -2.21 -7.35
C ILE A 99 8.10 -1.77 -5.93
N TRP A 100 7.70 -2.53 -4.91
CA TRP A 100 8.07 -2.25 -3.52
C TRP A 100 9.58 -2.22 -3.28
N GLN A 101 10.34 -3.12 -3.90
CA GLN A 101 11.80 -3.12 -3.75
C GLN A 101 12.43 -1.90 -4.40
N GLU A 102 11.97 -1.55 -5.60
CA GLU A 102 12.51 -0.42 -6.37
C GLU A 102 12.17 0.92 -5.74
N GLN A 103 11.02 1.02 -5.08
CA GLN A 103 10.60 2.18 -4.28
C GLN A 103 11.19 2.18 -2.85
N GLY A 104 12.02 1.19 -2.51
CA GLY A 104 12.65 1.12 -1.18
C GLY A 104 11.66 0.87 -0.03
N ILE A 105 10.46 0.33 -0.31
CA ILE A 105 9.44 0.08 0.71
C ILE A 105 9.88 -1.09 1.61
N PRO A 106 10.00 -0.87 2.93
CA PRO A 106 10.39 -1.92 3.88
C PRO A 106 9.39 -3.08 3.89
N PRO A 107 9.83 -4.34 4.10
CA PRO A 107 8.95 -5.51 4.07
C PRO A 107 7.70 -5.41 4.93
N TRP A 108 7.81 -4.83 6.13
CA TRP A 108 6.71 -4.65 7.10
C TRP A 108 5.70 -3.56 6.72
N ARG A 109 6.00 -2.75 5.70
CA ARG A 109 5.04 -1.80 5.12
C ARG A 109 4.34 -2.39 3.91
N ARG A 110 4.87 -3.44 3.28
CA ARG A 110 4.37 -3.93 1.99
C ARG A 110 2.99 -4.55 2.06
N ASP A 111 2.66 -5.15 3.20
CA ASP A 111 1.39 -5.79 3.52
C ASP A 111 0.50 -4.93 4.42
N THR A 112 0.90 -3.69 4.72
CA THR A 112 0.12 -2.71 5.48
C THR A 112 -0.09 -1.40 4.72
N THR A 113 0.51 -1.25 3.53
CA THR A 113 0.31 -0.07 2.67
C THR A 113 -1.04 -0.20 1.96
N PRO A 114 -1.95 0.76 2.14
CA PRO A 114 -3.26 0.72 1.49
C PRO A 114 -3.12 0.77 -0.02
N LEU A 115 -3.80 -0.15 -0.69
CA LEU A 115 -3.94 -0.21 -2.13
C LEU A 115 -5.40 0.10 -2.48
N LEU A 116 -5.61 1.12 -3.31
CA LEU A 116 -6.92 1.50 -3.81
C LEU A 116 -7.27 0.68 -5.04
N PHE A 117 -8.44 0.06 -4.99
CA PHE A 117 -9.01 -0.73 -6.06
C PHE A 117 -10.36 -0.17 -6.49
N TYR A 118 -10.58 -0.12 -7.80
CA TYR A 118 -11.90 0.05 -8.41
C TYR A 118 -12.26 -1.27 -9.09
N GLY A 119 -13.26 -1.97 -8.54
CA GLY A 119 -13.51 -3.37 -8.84
C GLY A 119 -12.29 -4.24 -8.54
N GLU A 120 -11.76 -4.91 -9.57
CA GLU A 120 -10.54 -5.74 -9.48
C GLU A 120 -9.27 -5.03 -9.98
N THR A 121 -9.40 -3.78 -10.42
CA THR A 121 -8.28 -3.01 -10.98
C THR A 121 -7.57 -2.22 -9.89
N LEU A 122 -6.25 -2.40 -9.78
CA LEU A 122 -5.41 -1.58 -8.89
C LEU A 122 -5.24 -0.18 -9.49
N ILE A 123 -5.51 0.84 -8.67
CA ILE A 123 -5.49 2.26 -9.06
C ILE A 123 -4.27 2.96 -8.48
N ALA A 124 -4.01 2.76 -7.19
CA ALA A 124 -2.90 3.42 -6.51
C ALA A 124 -2.46 2.68 -5.26
N ALA A 125 -1.21 2.91 -4.88
CA ALA A 125 -0.70 2.63 -3.55
C ALA A 125 -0.53 3.96 -2.81
N ALA A 126 -1.16 4.10 -1.63
CA ALA A 126 -1.19 5.36 -0.90
C ALA A 126 0.21 5.88 -0.58
N GLY A 127 0.54 7.07 -1.08
CA GLY A 127 1.83 7.71 -0.89
C GLY A 127 3.02 7.02 -1.59
N VAL A 128 2.78 6.06 -2.51
CA VAL A 128 3.88 5.36 -3.20
C VAL A 128 3.79 5.46 -4.72
N PHE A 129 2.67 5.09 -5.33
CA PHE A 129 2.54 5.14 -6.80
C PHE A 129 1.09 5.20 -7.26
N VAL A 130 0.91 5.60 -8.51
CA VAL A 130 -0.34 5.56 -9.27
C VAL A 130 -0.16 4.61 -10.46
N THR A 131 -1.16 3.79 -10.76
CA THR A 131 -1.18 2.94 -11.95
C THR A 131 -1.65 3.72 -13.18
N ARG A 132 -1.31 3.25 -14.38
CA ARG A 132 -1.78 3.88 -15.62
C ARG A 132 -3.31 3.80 -15.70
N GLU A 133 -3.88 2.68 -15.28
CA GLU A 133 -5.32 2.44 -15.23
C GLU A 133 -6.04 3.36 -14.22
N GLY A 134 -5.30 3.91 -13.25
CA GLY A 134 -5.81 4.84 -12.26
C GLY A 134 -5.61 6.31 -12.59
N THR A 135 -4.92 6.64 -13.69
CA THR A 135 -4.61 8.04 -14.04
C THR A 135 -5.84 8.74 -14.65
N ALA A 136 -6.08 9.99 -14.29
CA ALA A 136 -7.12 10.83 -14.88
C ALA A 136 -6.69 11.33 -16.27
N GLU A 137 -7.57 11.21 -17.26
CA GLU A 137 -7.34 11.70 -18.63
C GLU A 137 -7.89 13.13 -18.79
N GLY A 138 -7.25 14.12 -18.15
CA GLY A 138 -7.54 15.54 -18.38
C GLY A 138 -8.74 16.13 -17.63
N GLU A 139 -9.33 15.39 -16.68
CA GLU A 139 -10.36 15.87 -15.75
C GLU A 139 -9.79 16.17 -14.34
N GLU A 140 -10.58 16.85 -13.49
CA GLU A 140 -10.29 16.99 -12.07
C GLU A 140 -10.23 15.61 -11.39
N GLY A 141 -9.02 15.17 -11.08
CA GLY A 141 -8.78 13.91 -10.39
C GLY A 141 -8.76 14.05 -8.87
N VAL A 142 -8.70 12.91 -8.21
CA VAL A 142 -8.56 12.80 -6.77
C VAL A 142 -7.15 12.35 -6.38
N SER A 143 -6.80 12.49 -5.11
CA SER A 143 -5.58 11.94 -4.53
C SER A 143 -5.92 11.06 -3.34
N LEU A 144 -5.27 9.91 -3.27
CA LEU A 144 -5.37 8.98 -2.16
C LEU A 144 -4.39 9.39 -1.06
N VAL A 145 -4.93 9.96 0.00
CA VAL A 145 -4.18 10.39 1.18
C VAL A 145 -4.35 9.36 2.29
N TRP A 146 -3.23 8.95 2.88
CA TRP A 146 -3.19 8.05 4.02
C TRP A 146 -2.66 8.77 5.27
N HIS A 147 -3.48 8.80 6.31
CA HIS A 147 -3.14 9.29 7.64
C HIS A 147 -2.84 8.10 8.54
N ALA A 148 -1.56 7.80 8.73
CA ALA A 148 -1.06 6.67 9.52
C ALA A 148 -0.74 7.07 10.97
#